data_AF-A0A1A2PCV9-F1
#
_entry.id   AF-A0A1A2PCV9-F1
#
_cell.length_a   1.000
_cell.length_b   1.000
_cell.length_c   1.000
_cell.angle_alpha   90.00
_cell.angle_beta   90.00
_cell.angle_gamma   90.00
#
_symmetry.space_group_name_H-M   'P 1'
#
loop_
_entity.id
_entity.type
_entity.pdbx_description
1 polymer ?
#
loop_
_entity_poly.entity_id
_entity_poly.type
_entity_poly.pdbx_seq_one_letter_code
_entity_poly.pdbx_strand_id
1 'polypeptide(L)'
;MDEPPATEQETVTSWANPWITEYKRRQAILMEMRPFEVTAMMRDLNLTSYAFTKNAEELQNHILRYPEIGQSQPFNPDVGDPFGIELARLLANFLASVKSLVSGQRSVLRDIWPTIEKRLSGFETGEYTSKRLAVFEADEAKLLEELRNYSQHKFLPYLNPAWQFSQTMPMAEFQFRLHVEPLLKWEKLNAQVRKYLEKHGDSIDLVPIIGRYTAAVREFYRWFWLKIDEKMKPERIEYDAHVAELMVYGEEVFLTPDWIRQPGGKPPLGWNGARWRRRSLAVIRQRRSALGHRSFRGIAVDSQGIAEVGDHLWTPILLRVR
;
A
#
# COMPACT_ATOMS: atom_id res chain seq x y z
N MET A 1 -40.03 -37.99 -41.90
CA MET A 1 -39.48 -37.44 -40.65
C MET A 1 -38.10 -38.05 -40.55
N ASP A 2 -37.10 -37.33 -41.03
CA ASP A 2 -35.71 -37.79 -41.01
C ASP A 2 -35.03 -37.13 -39.81
N GLU A 3 -34.47 -37.95 -38.92
CA GLU A 3 -33.73 -37.50 -37.75
C GLU A 3 -32.47 -36.72 -38.19
N PRO A 4 -32.14 -35.61 -37.50
CA PRO A 4 -30.91 -34.89 -37.79
C PRO A 4 -29.69 -35.70 -37.33
N PRO A 5 -28.55 -35.59 -38.05
CA PRO A 5 -27.35 -36.34 -37.70
C PRO A 5 -26.79 -35.90 -36.36
N ALA A 6 -26.36 -36.89 -35.58
CA ALA A 6 -25.70 -36.70 -34.29
C ALA A 6 -24.48 -35.78 -34.46
N THR A 7 -24.46 -34.70 -33.70
CA THR A 7 -23.34 -33.77 -33.61
C THR A 7 -22.19 -34.48 -32.92
N GLU A 8 -21.15 -34.82 -33.67
CA GLU A 8 -19.87 -35.25 -33.13
C GLU A 8 -19.33 -34.14 -32.22
N GLN A 9 -19.36 -34.37 -30.90
CA GLN A 9 -18.69 -33.51 -29.94
C GLN A 9 -17.19 -33.71 -30.12
N GLU A 10 -16.53 -32.78 -30.82
CA GLU A 10 -15.08 -32.65 -30.80
C GLU A 10 -14.61 -32.47 -29.35
N THR A 11 -14.13 -33.55 -28.74
CA THR A 11 -13.40 -33.46 -27.47
C THR A 11 -12.07 -32.78 -27.75
N VAL A 12 -12.02 -31.46 -27.62
CA VAL A 12 -10.76 -30.71 -27.61
C VAL A 12 -9.98 -31.13 -26.37
N THR A 13 -9.15 -32.16 -26.50
CA THR A 13 -8.11 -32.49 -25.52
C THR A 13 -7.10 -31.35 -25.50
N SER A 14 -7.33 -30.36 -24.65
CA SER A 14 -6.34 -29.31 -24.40
C SER A 14 -5.15 -29.92 -23.69
N TRP A 15 -4.02 -30.05 -24.40
CA TRP A 15 -2.76 -30.48 -23.79
C TRP A 15 -2.28 -29.37 -22.86
N ALA A 16 -2.36 -29.59 -21.55
CA ALA A 16 -1.79 -28.69 -20.56
C ALA A 16 -0.31 -29.03 -20.35
N ASN A 17 0.57 -28.07 -20.65
CA ASN A 17 2.01 -28.20 -20.41
C ASN A 17 2.27 -28.45 -18.91
N PRO A 18 2.82 -29.62 -18.51
CA PRO A 18 2.93 -30.00 -17.09
C PRO A 18 3.83 -29.06 -16.27
N TRP A 19 4.78 -28.39 -16.92
CA TRP A 19 5.64 -27.42 -16.24
C TRP A 19 4.90 -26.12 -15.92
N ILE A 20 4.07 -25.64 -16.84
CA ILE A 20 3.22 -24.46 -16.63
C ILE A 20 2.19 -24.77 -15.55
N THR A 21 1.62 -25.98 -15.56
CA THR A 21 0.69 -26.44 -14.52
C THR A 21 1.35 -26.43 -13.14
N GLU A 22 2.57 -26.97 -13.01
CA GLU A 22 3.31 -26.95 -11.75
C GLU A 22 3.71 -25.52 -11.32
N TYR A 23 4.10 -24.66 -12.26
CA TYR A 23 4.43 -23.27 -11.96
C TYR A 23 3.22 -22.53 -11.38
N LYS A 24 2.04 -22.70 -12.00
CA LYS A 24 0.77 -22.13 -11.51
C LYS A 24 0.38 -22.71 -10.14
N ARG A 25 0.57 -24.02 -9.93
CA ARG A 25 0.32 -24.66 -8.63
C ARG A 25 1.16 -24.03 -7.52
N ARG A 26 2.47 -23.86 -7.74
CA ARG A 26 3.37 -23.21 -6.77
C ARG A 26 3.03 -21.75 -6.53
N GLN A 27 2.67 -21.03 -7.60
CA GLN A 27 2.22 -19.66 -7.47
C GLN A 27 0.96 -19.57 -6.59
N ALA A 28 0.00 -20.48 -6.74
CA ALA A 28 -1.18 -20.55 -5.89
C ALA A 28 -0.83 -20.82 -4.42
N ILE A 29 0.08 -21.78 -4.16
CA ILE A 29 0.56 -22.04 -2.79
C ILE A 29 1.15 -20.77 -2.16
N LEU A 30 2.01 -20.03 -2.89
CA LEU A 30 2.57 -18.77 -2.38
C LEU A 30 1.49 -17.73 -2.08
N MET A 31 0.45 -17.65 -2.91
CA MET A 31 -0.65 -16.70 -2.73
C MET A 31 -1.51 -17.00 -1.50
N GLU A 32 -1.55 -18.25 -1.07
CA GLU A 32 -2.23 -18.70 0.15
C GLU A 32 -1.37 -18.50 1.42
N MET A 33 -0.07 -18.20 1.28
CA MET A 33 0.80 -17.97 2.42
C MET A 33 0.58 -16.58 3.03
N ARG A 34 0.57 -16.52 4.36
CA ARG A 34 0.38 -15.29 5.13
C ARG A 34 1.31 -14.11 4.71
N PRO A 35 2.61 -14.31 4.44
CA PRO A 35 3.46 -13.22 3.96
C PRO A 35 3.00 -12.59 2.63
N PHE A 36 2.37 -13.35 1.73
CA PHE A 36 1.84 -12.80 0.49
C PHE A 36 0.67 -11.86 0.77
N GLU A 37 -0.29 -12.29 1.60
CA GLU A 37 -1.42 -11.48 2.03
C GLU A 37 -0.95 -10.16 2.65
N VAL A 38 0.00 -10.24 3.59
CA VAL A 38 0.55 -9.04 4.23
C VAL A 38 1.26 -8.16 3.22
N THR A 39 2.02 -8.71 2.27
CA THR A 39 2.65 -7.94 1.20
C THR A 39 1.62 -7.21 0.33
N ALA A 40 0.50 -7.87 0.00
CA ALA A 40 -0.60 -7.26 -0.76
C ALA A 40 -1.26 -6.12 0.04
N MET A 41 -1.56 -6.35 1.32
CA MET A 41 -2.11 -5.32 2.21
C MET A 41 -1.17 -4.12 2.37
N MET A 42 0.13 -4.36 2.47
CA MET A 42 1.15 -3.31 2.51
C MET A 42 1.20 -2.50 1.22
N ARG A 43 1.03 -3.15 0.07
CA ARG A 43 0.92 -2.46 -1.22
C ARG A 43 -0.30 -1.55 -1.27
N ASP A 44 -1.46 -2.02 -0.79
CA ASP A 44 -2.69 -1.22 -0.77
C ASP A 44 -2.58 -0.04 0.21
N LEU A 45 -1.94 -0.25 1.36
CA LEU A 45 -1.63 0.82 2.30
C LEU A 45 -0.68 1.85 1.69
N ASN A 46 0.31 1.41 0.91
CA ASN A 46 1.24 2.30 0.20
C ASN A 46 0.52 3.16 -0.85
N LEU A 47 -0.47 2.62 -1.56
CA LEU A 47 -1.31 3.41 -2.47
C LEU A 47 -2.08 4.50 -1.72
N THR A 48 -2.60 4.17 -0.54
CA THR A 48 -3.29 5.14 0.31
C THR A 48 -2.34 6.22 0.84
N SER A 49 -1.12 5.84 1.25
CA SER A 49 -0.06 6.76 1.67
C SER A 49 0.39 7.67 0.53
N TYR A 50 0.46 7.14 -0.69
CA TYR A 50 0.78 7.89 -1.90
C TYR A 50 -0.30 8.95 -2.18
N ALA A 51 -1.58 8.55 -2.18
CA ALA A 51 -2.70 9.47 -2.39
C ALA A 51 -2.72 10.60 -1.35
N PHE A 52 -2.53 10.26 -0.06
CA PHE A 52 -2.39 11.25 1.00
C PHE A 52 -1.26 12.25 0.73
N THR A 53 -0.08 11.74 0.39
CA THR A 53 1.10 12.58 0.14
C THR A 53 0.87 13.52 -1.04
N LYS A 54 0.31 13.00 -2.14
CA LYS A 54 0.03 13.82 -3.33
C LYS A 54 -1.03 14.87 -3.10
N ASN A 55 -2.11 14.54 -2.39
CA ASN A 55 -3.14 15.52 -2.04
C ASN A 55 -2.59 16.63 -1.13
N ALA A 56 -1.69 16.30 -0.19
CA ALA A 56 -1.03 17.28 0.65
C ALA A 56 -0.11 18.21 -0.17
N GLU A 57 0.69 17.64 -1.07
CA GLU A 57 1.58 18.39 -1.98
C GLU A 57 0.80 19.32 -2.91
N GLU A 58 -0.27 18.82 -3.56
CA GLU A 58 -1.11 19.61 -4.44
C GLU A 58 -1.78 20.77 -3.70
N LEU A 59 -2.32 20.53 -2.50
CA LEU A 59 -2.91 21.56 -1.65
C LEU A 59 -1.89 22.64 -1.26
N GLN A 60 -0.70 22.24 -0.78
CA GLN A 60 0.36 23.16 -0.40
C GLN A 60 0.86 23.98 -1.61
N ASN A 61 1.07 23.33 -2.76
CA ASN A 61 1.50 24.02 -3.97
C ASN A 61 0.45 25.02 -4.46
N HIS A 62 -0.84 24.68 -4.39
CA HIS A 62 -1.92 25.60 -4.74
C HIS A 62 -1.92 26.83 -3.83
N ILE A 63 -1.81 26.63 -2.51
CA ILE A 63 -1.69 27.68 -1.50
C ILE A 63 -0.50 28.60 -1.79
N LEU A 64 0.67 28.05 -2.11
CA LEU A 64 1.89 28.83 -2.39
C LEU A 64 1.80 29.69 -3.65
N ARG A 65 0.90 29.36 -4.59
CA ARG A 65 0.68 30.15 -5.82
C ARG A 65 -0.26 31.33 -5.61
N TYR A 66 -0.93 31.43 -4.47
CA TYR A 66 -1.88 32.52 -4.25
C TYR A 66 -1.27 33.93 -4.40
N PRO A 67 -0.06 34.24 -3.89
CA PRO A 67 0.51 35.59 -4.05
C PRO A 67 0.68 36.02 -5.51
N GLU A 68 0.94 35.08 -6.43
CA GLU A 68 1.05 35.34 -7.87
C GLU A 68 -0.31 35.68 -8.50
N ILE A 69 -1.38 35.08 -7.98
CA ILE A 69 -2.75 35.19 -8.52
C ILE A 69 -3.50 36.37 -7.87
N GLY A 70 -3.39 36.53 -6.55
CA GLY A 70 -4.09 37.54 -5.75
C GLY A 70 -3.69 38.99 -6.06
N GLN A 71 -2.55 39.22 -6.72
CA GLN A 71 -2.17 40.53 -7.25
C GLN A 71 -2.85 40.86 -8.59
N SER A 72 -3.39 39.85 -9.29
CA SER A 72 -3.83 39.96 -10.69
C SER A 72 -5.35 39.84 -10.89
N GLN A 73 -6.12 39.40 -9.89
CA GLN A 73 -7.57 39.27 -10.03
C GLN A 73 -8.32 40.38 -9.29
N PRO A 74 -9.15 41.19 -9.99
CA PRO A 74 -10.15 42.00 -9.32
C PRO A 74 -11.15 41.05 -8.66
N PHE A 75 -11.24 41.11 -7.33
CA PHE A 75 -12.22 40.41 -6.50
C PHE A 75 -13.61 40.55 -7.14
N ASN A 76 -14.08 39.53 -7.87
CA ASN A 76 -15.42 39.49 -8.41
C ASN A 76 -16.28 38.64 -7.46
N PRO A 77 -17.09 39.26 -6.58
CA PRO A 77 -17.83 38.54 -5.55
C PRO A 77 -18.94 37.64 -6.11
N ASP A 78 -19.38 37.84 -7.36
CA ASP A 78 -20.52 37.13 -7.96
C ASP A 78 -20.15 35.88 -8.76
N VAL A 79 -18.85 35.66 -9.04
CA VAL A 79 -18.35 34.45 -9.69
C VAL A 79 -17.27 33.88 -8.79
N GLY A 80 -17.57 32.75 -8.13
CA GLY A 80 -16.65 32.10 -7.20
C GLY A 80 -15.23 32.06 -7.75
N ASP A 81 -14.28 32.59 -6.98
CA ASP A 81 -12.87 32.66 -7.34
C ASP A 81 -12.39 31.27 -7.78
N PRO A 82 -11.92 31.08 -9.03
CA PRO A 82 -11.39 29.80 -9.50
C PRO A 82 -10.32 29.23 -8.56
N PHE A 83 -9.55 30.10 -7.91
CA PHE A 83 -8.59 29.70 -6.89
C PHE A 83 -9.28 29.10 -5.66
N GLY A 84 -10.29 29.78 -5.12
CA GLY A 84 -11.04 29.33 -3.94
C GLY A 84 -11.80 28.02 -4.19
N ILE A 85 -12.36 27.84 -5.38
CA ILE A 85 -13.03 26.58 -5.79
C ILE A 85 -12.04 25.42 -5.81
N GLU A 86 -10.86 25.63 -6.40
CA GLU A 86 -9.83 24.61 -6.47
C GLU A 86 -9.21 24.32 -5.09
N LEU A 87 -9.01 25.36 -4.28
CA LEU A 87 -8.55 25.22 -2.89
C LEU A 87 -9.52 24.35 -2.09
N ALA A 88 -10.84 24.58 -2.26
CA ALA A 88 -11.87 23.78 -1.64
C ALA A 88 -11.80 22.31 -2.09
N ARG A 89 -11.69 22.05 -3.39
CA ARG A 89 -11.54 20.69 -3.94
C ARG A 89 -10.32 19.97 -3.36
N LEU A 90 -9.16 20.64 -3.32
CA LEU A 90 -7.91 20.10 -2.81
C LEU A 90 -7.96 19.83 -1.30
N LEU A 91 -8.56 20.74 -0.52
CA LEU A 91 -8.77 20.54 0.92
C LEU A 91 -9.67 19.33 1.18
N ALA A 92 -10.76 19.18 0.42
CA ALA A 92 -11.66 18.03 0.54
C ALA A 92 -10.92 16.71 0.27
N ASN A 93 -10.11 16.67 -0.79
CA ASN A 93 -9.32 15.49 -1.15
C ASN A 93 -8.26 15.15 -0.09
N PHE A 94 -7.56 16.16 0.43
CA PHE A 94 -6.61 15.99 1.52
C PHE A 94 -7.30 15.40 2.75
N LEU A 95 -8.37 16.02 3.24
CA LEU A 95 -9.13 15.55 4.40
C LEU A 95 -9.68 14.13 4.21
N ALA A 96 -10.21 13.81 3.02
CA ALA A 96 -10.65 12.46 2.69
C ALA A 96 -9.50 11.44 2.78
N SER A 97 -8.33 11.79 2.22
CA SER A 97 -7.15 10.92 2.25
C SER A 97 -6.57 10.71 3.66
N VAL A 98 -6.65 11.71 4.55
CA VAL A 98 -6.31 11.55 5.98
C VAL A 98 -7.09 10.39 6.59
N LYS A 99 -8.42 10.38 6.39
CA LYS A 99 -9.28 9.34 6.97
C LYS A 99 -9.02 7.97 6.35
N SER A 100 -8.85 7.90 5.03
CA SER A 100 -8.54 6.65 4.34
C SER A 100 -7.23 6.05 4.84
N LEU A 101 -6.20 6.88 5.00
CA LEU A 101 -4.88 6.49 5.47
C LEU A 101 -4.93 5.90 6.89
N VAL A 102 -5.56 6.62 7.84
CA VAL A 102 -5.73 6.16 9.22
C VAL A 102 -6.54 4.86 9.27
N SER A 103 -7.60 4.74 8.47
CA SER A 103 -8.46 3.55 8.47
C SER A 103 -7.75 2.33 7.89
N GLY A 104 -7.05 2.50 6.75
CA GLY A 104 -6.25 1.44 6.14
C GLY A 104 -5.14 0.97 7.07
N GLN A 105 -4.44 1.89 7.74
CA GLN A 105 -3.40 1.54 8.71
C GLN A 105 -3.96 0.77 9.91
N ARG A 106 -5.11 1.17 10.47
CA ARG A 106 -5.77 0.41 11.54
C ARG A 106 -6.21 -0.98 11.08
N SER A 107 -6.63 -1.11 9.82
CA SER A 107 -6.96 -2.41 9.23
C SER A 107 -5.74 -3.33 9.21
N VAL A 108 -4.60 -2.84 8.71
CA VAL A 108 -3.34 -3.60 8.68
C VAL A 108 -2.84 -3.92 10.08
N LEU A 109 -2.87 -2.94 10.99
CA LEU A 109 -2.48 -3.12 12.40
C LEU A 109 -3.27 -4.25 13.06
N ARG A 110 -4.60 -4.27 12.91
CA ARG A 110 -5.48 -5.24 13.57
C ARG A 110 -5.50 -6.59 12.89
N ASP A 111 -5.00 -6.67 11.67
CA ASP A 111 -4.81 -7.94 10.98
C ASP A 111 -3.49 -8.61 11.41
N ILE A 112 -2.41 -7.84 11.52
CA ILE A 112 -1.09 -8.35 11.96
C ILE A 112 -1.03 -8.57 13.47
N TRP A 113 -1.66 -7.68 14.25
CA TRP A 113 -1.78 -7.77 15.70
C TRP A 113 -3.25 -7.79 16.11
N PRO A 114 -3.91 -8.96 16.05
CA PRO A 114 -5.35 -9.08 16.22
C PRO A 114 -5.84 -8.72 17.62
N THR A 115 -7.07 -8.21 17.64
CA THR A 115 -7.83 -7.94 18.86
C THR A 115 -8.42 -9.27 19.37
N ILE A 116 -8.13 -9.63 20.62
CA ILE A 116 -8.62 -10.86 21.25
C ILE A 116 -9.71 -10.48 22.24
N GLU A 117 -10.91 -11.08 22.13
CA GLU A 117 -12.04 -10.81 23.05
C GLU A 117 -12.38 -9.30 23.17
N LYS A 118 -12.35 -8.58 22.05
CA LYS A 118 -12.54 -7.10 21.98
C LYS A 118 -11.47 -6.27 22.72
N ARG A 119 -10.37 -6.89 23.17
CA ARG A 119 -9.21 -6.20 23.75
C ARG A 119 -8.17 -5.97 22.67
N LEU A 120 -7.71 -4.72 22.57
CA LEU A 120 -6.65 -4.34 21.65
C LEU A 120 -5.39 -5.18 21.94
N SER A 121 -4.59 -5.41 20.91
CA SER A 121 -3.35 -6.15 21.06
C SER A 121 -2.37 -5.41 21.97
N GLY A 122 -1.46 -6.16 22.63
CA GLY A 122 -0.42 -5.56 23.48
C GLY A 122 0.46 -4.56 22.72
N PHE A 123 0.67 -4.79 21.42
CA PHE A 123 1.36 -3.84 20.54
C PHE A 123 0.56 -2.55 20.35
N GLU A 124 -0.75 -2.63 20.03
CA GLU A 124 -1.63 -1.46 19.84
C GLU A 124 -1.72 -0.62 21.13
N THR A 125 -1.86 -1.25 22.30
CA THR A 125 -1.92 -0.54 23.58
C THR A 125 -0.57 0.01 24.07
N GLY A 126 0.53 -0.62 23.67
CA GLY A 126 1.87 -0.31 24.16
C GLY A 126 2.67 0.55 23.18
N GLU A 127 3.56 -0.09 22.42
CA GLU A 127 4.54 0.58 21.56
C GLU A 127 3.88 1.47 20.50
N TYR A 128 2.80 0.98 19.89
CA TYR A 128 2.05 1.72 18.88
C TYR A 128 1.45 3.02 19.43
N THR A 129 0.73 2.94 20.55
CA THR A 129 0.13 4.13 21.17
C THR A 129 1.21 5.10 21.62
N SER A 130 2.31 4.59 22.17
CA SER A 130 3.45 5.42 22.59
C SER A 130 4.07 6.17 21.41
N LYS A 131 4.35 5.50 20.29
CA LYS A 131 4.91 6.16 19.10
C LYS A 131 3.92 7.15 18.48
N ARG A 132 2.63 6.82 18.45
CA ARG A 132 1.58 7.72 17.95
C ARG A 132 1.55 9.02 18.77
N LEU A 133 1.57 8.93 20.09
CA LEU A 133 1.54 10.10 20.98
C LEU A 133 2.85 10.91 20.91
N ALA A 134 3.98 10.26 20.63
CA ALA A 134 5.27 10.93 20.50
C ALA A 134 5.41 11.75 19.20
N VAL A 135 4.75 11.32 18.12
CA VAL A 135 4.95 11.89 16.78
C VAL A 135 3.82 12.85 16.39
N PHE A 136 2.59 12.58 16.83
CA PHE A 136 1.44 13.41 16.49
C PHE A 136 1.08 14.36 17.61
N GLU A 137 0.92 15.64 17.26
CA GLU A 137 0.19 16.58 18.12
C GLU A 137 -1.28 16.16 18.17
N ALA A 138 -1.71 15.71 19.35
CA ALA A 138 -3.00 15.03 19.50
C ALA A 138 -4.18 15.92 19.09
N ASP A 139 -4.14 17.21 19.43
CA ASP A 139 -5.22 18.15 19.12
C ASP A 139 -5.28 18.46 17.62
N GLU A 140 -4.15 18.67 16.97
CA GLU A 140 -4.05 18.96 15.54
C GLU A 140 -4.49 17.78 14.68
N ALA A 141 -3.98 16.58 15.00
CA ALA A 141 -4.38 15.35 14.34
C ALA A 141 -5.89 15.13 14.46
N LYS A 142 -6.44 15.40 15.66
CA LYS A 142 -7.87 15.26 15.92
C LYS A 142 -8.68 16.34 15.19
N LEU A 143 -8.18 17.57 15.09
CA LEU A 143 -8.81 18.64 14.31
C LEU A 143 -8.97 18.21 12.85
N LEU A 144 -7.92 17.68 12.20
CA LEU A 144 -8.01 17.25 10.80
C LEU A 144 -9.02 16.10 10.59
N GLU A 145 -9.09 15.14 11.52
CA GLU A 145 -10.14 14.10 11.49
C GLU A 145 -11.54 14.71 11.59
N GLU A 146 -11.74 15.69 12.49
CA GLU A 146 -13.05 16.32 12.69
C GLU A 146 -13.42 17.27 11.55
N LEU A 147 -12.46 17.94 10.90
CA LEU A 147 -12.73 18.74 9.70
C LEU A 147 -13.25 17.88 8.55
N ARG A 148 -12.70 16.66 8.39
CA ARG A 148 -13.24 15.67 7.46
C ARG A 148 -14.66 15.27 7.84
N ASN A 149 -14.92 14.99 9.12
CA ASN A 149 -16.28 14.60 9.55
C ASN A 149 -17.28 15.74 9.35
N TYR A 150 -16.88 16.97 9.67
CA TYR A 150 -17.67 18.17 9.46
C TYR A 150 -18.03 18.35 7.98
N SER A 151 -17.04 18.23 7.08
CA SER A 151 -17.27 18.40 5.63
C SER A 151 -18.23 17.37 5.03
N GLN A 152 -18.36 16.19 5.64
CA GLN A 152 -19.33 15.17 5.23
C GLN A 152 -20.75 15.40 5.74
N HIS A 153 -20.91 16.10 6.86
CA HIS A 153 -22.21 16.30 7.51
C HIS A 153 -22.77 17.70 7.31
N LYS A 154 -21.94 18.66 6.94
CA LYS A 154 -22.28 20.06 6.74
C LYS A 154 -21.77 20.51 5.37
N PHE A 155 -20.79 21.39 5.36
CA PHE A 155 -20.17 21.94 4.16
C PHE A 155 -18.66 21.89 4.33
N LEU A 156 -17.92 22.00 3.23
CA LEU A 156 -16.49 22.16 3.33
C LEU A 156 -16.17 23.48 4.08
N PRO A 157 -15.28 23.46 5.09
CA PRO A 157 -14.88 24.68 5.75
C PRO A 157 -14.23 25.64 4.75
N TYR A 158 -14.69 26.88 4.76
CA TYR A 158 -14.12 27.93 3.92
C TYR A 158 -12.79 28.41 4.52
N LEU A 159 -11.75 28.46 3.68
CA LEU A 159 -10.43 28.97 4.04
C LEU A 159 -10.27 30.39 3.53
N ASN A 160 -10.10 31.32 4.45
CA ASN A 160 -9.93 32.73 4.11
C ASN A 160 -8.45 33.08 3.95
N PRO A 161 -8.04 33.60 2.79
CA PRO A 161 -6.70 34.15 2.62
C PRO A 161 -6.56 35.40 3.50
N ALA A 162 -5.49 35.48 4.28
CA ALA A 162 -5.22 36.63 5.13
C ALA A 162 -3.73 36.99 5.10
N TRP A 163 -3.44 38.28 5.04
CA TRP A 163 -2.09 38.80 5.23
C TRP A 163 -1.88 39.11 6.71
N GLN A 164 -0.87 38.47 7.31
CA GLN A 164 -0.39 38.83 8.63
C GLN A 164 0.92 39.59 8.48
N PHE A 165 0.89 40.88 8.78
CA PHE A 165 2.08 41.70 8.82
C PHE A 165 2.79 41.51 10.16
N SER A 166 4.05 41.11 10.14
CA SER A 166 4.86 41.09 11.36
C SER A 166 5.08 42.52 11.86
N GLN A 167 4.95 42.72 13.18
CA GLN A 167 5.26 44.00 13.81
C GLN A 167 6.77 44.23 13.98
N THR A 168 7.57 43.16 13.93
CA THR A 168 9.01 43.19 14.23
C THR A 168 9.89 43.03 13.00
N MET A 169 9.36 42.48 11.91
CA MET A 169 10.08 42.25 10.66
C MET A 169 9.24 42.81 9.50
N PRO A 170 9.82 43.45 8.48
CA PRO A 170 9.10 43.93 7.30
C PRO A 170 8.79 42.75 6.35
N MET A 171 8.17 41.70 6.90
CA MET A 171 7.71 40.52 6.17
C MET A 171 6.22 40.35 6.43
N ALA A 172 5.48 40.20 5.34
CA ALA A 172 4.08 39.80 5.40
C ALA A 172 4.03 38.28 5.22
N GLU A 173 3.50 37.59 6.23
CA GLU A 173 3.22 36.16 6.14
C GLU A 173 1.81 35.96 5.61
N PHE A 174 1.70 35.11 4.60
CA PHE A 174 0.42 34.80 3.98
C PHE A 174 -0.16 33.54 4.63
N GLN A 175 -1.42 33.62 5.07
CA GLN A 175 -2.09 32.57 5.86
C GLN A 175 -3.40 32.15 5.21
N PHE A 176 -3.77 30.88 5.42
CA PHE A 176 -5.10 30.38 5.08
C PHE A 176 -5.86 30.03 6.35
N ARG A 177 -6.72 30.96 6.75
CA ARG A 177 -7.41 30.93 8.03
C ARG A 177 -8.74 30.20 7.92
N LEU A 178 -8.88 29.18 8.76
CA LEU A 178 -10.12 28.47 9.03
C LEU A 178 -10.95 29.26 10.05
N HIS A 179 -12.19 29.60 9.71
CA HIS A 179 -13.13 30.19 10.67
C HIS A 179 -13.60 29.17 11.70
N VAL A 180 -13.47 29.53 12.98
CA VAL A 180 -13.76 28.65 14.11
C VAL A 180 -15.26 28.61 14.45
N GLU A 181 -15.95 29.76 14.36
CA GLU A 181 -17.34 29.90 14.77
C GLU A 181 -18.30 28.85 14.15
N PRO A 182 -18.27 28.56 12.83
CA PRO A 182 -19.15 27.54 12.24
C PRO A 182 -18.90 26.14 12.78
N LEU A 183 -17.65 25.82 13.13
CA LEU A 183 -17.27 24.53 13.70
C LEU A 183 -17.77 24.39 15.13
N LEU A 184 -17.67 25.44 15.95
CA LEU A 184 -18.15 25.43 17.34
C LEU A 184 -19.67 25.25 17.45
N LYS A 185 -20.42 25.73 16.45
CA LYS A 185 -21.88 25.53 16.34
C LYS A 185 -22.26 24.08 15.99
N TRP A 186 -21.32 23.23 15.58
CA TRP A 186 -21.61 21.85 15.26
C TRP A 186 -21.71 20.99 16.51
N GLU A 187 -22.93 20.50 16.80
CA GLU A 187 -23.23 19.71 18.02
C GLU A 187 -22.39 18.43 18.13
N LYS A 188 -22.04 17.81 16.99
CA LYS A 188 -21.25 16.56 16.96
C LYS A 188 -19.74 16.79 17.01
N LEU A 189 -19.30 18.04 17.16
CA LEU A 189 -17.87 18.35 17.29
C LEU A 189 -17.30 17.69 18.56
N ASN A 190 -16.18 17.00 18.39
CA ASN A 190 -15.46 16.37 19.49
C ASN A 190 -15.07 17.38 20.59
N ALA A 191 -15.25 17.02 21.86
CA ALA A 191 -15.00 17.91 23.00
C ALA A 191 -13.55 18.37 23.13
N GLN A 192 -12.57 17.54 22.75
CA GLN A 192 -11.15 17.90 22.74
C GLN A 192 -10.89 18.96 21.66
N VAL A 193 -11.40 18.74 20.45
CA VAL A 193 -11.27 19.70 19.34
C VAL A 193 -11.99 21.00 19.66
N ARG A 194 -13.17 20.94 20.28
CA ARG A 194 -13.89 22.13 20.75
C ARG A 194 -13.01 22.99 21.68
N LYS A 195 -12.41 22.40 22.71
CA LYS A 195 -11.50 23.11 23.63
C LYS A 195 -10.27 23.67 22.91
N TYR A 196 -9.72 22.91 21.97
CA TYR A 196 -8.62 23.37 21.14
C TYR A 196 -9.02 24.62 20.33
N LEU A 197 -10.15 24.56 19.62
CA LEU A 197 -10.67 25.67 18.83
C LEU A 197 -10.95 26.92 19.69
N GLU A 198 -11.58 26.76 20.85
CA GLU A 198 -11.87 27.87 21.79
C GLU A 198 -10.59 28.57 22.27
N LYS A 199 -9.47 27.83 22.43
CA LYS A 199 -8.17 28.39 22.84
C LYS A 199 -7.52 29.25 21.74
N HIS A 200 -7.77 28.93 20.47
CA HIS A 200 -7.14 29.61 19.34
C HIS A 200 -7.92 30.84 18.83
N GLY A 201 -9.11 31.12 19.39
CA GLY A 201 -9.92 32.30 19.05
C GLY A 201 -10.75 32.12 17.78
N ASP A 202 -10.89 33.20 17.00
CA ASP A 202 -11.85 33.25 15.89
C ASP A 202 -11.40 32.50 14.63
N SER A 203 -10.09 32.31 14.47
CA SER A 203 -9.52 31.69 13.27
C SER A 203 -8.20 30.98 13.51
N ILE A 204 -7.93 29.93 12.73
CA ILE A 204 -6.71 29.12 12.83
C ILE A 204 -6.07 29.02 11.44
N ASP A 205 -4.75 29.23 11.35
CA ASP A 205 -4.01 28.96 10.13
C ASP A 205 -3.80 27.44 9.96
N LEU A 206 -4.37 26.86 8.89
CA LEU A 206 -4.27 25.42 8.64
C LEU A 206 -2.95 25.02 7.99
N VAL A 207 -2.23 25.93 7.33
CA VAL A 207 -1.04 25.55 6.56
C VAL A 207 0.04 24.91 7.45
N PRO A 208 0.42 25.50 8.61
CA PRO A 208 1.41 24.91 9.49
C PRO A 208 0.95 23.57 10.08
N ILE A 209 -0.36 23.45 10.38
CA ILE A 209 -0.98 22.22 10.92
C ILE A 209 -0.87 21.07 9.90
N ILE A 210 -1.22 21.34 8.63
CA ILE A 210 -1.12 20.36 7.55
C ILE A 210 0.35 19.95 7.34
N GLY A 211 1.27 20.92 7.39
CA GLY A 211 2.71 20.68 7.28
C GLY A 211 3.24 19.74 8.38
N ARG A 212 2.97 20.08 9.65
CA ARG A 212 3.35 19.25 10.81
C ARG A 212 2.72 17.86 10.74
N TYR A 213 1.43 17.78 10.46
CA TYR A 213 0.73 16.50 10.35
C TYR A 213 1.31 15.62 9.24
N THR A 214 1.61 16.18 8.06
CA THR A 214 2.18 15.43 6.95
C THR A 214 3.58 14.90 7.27
N ALA A 215 4.40 15.69 7.97
CA ALA A 215 5.71 15.26 8.47
C ALA A 215 5.56 14.13 9.51
N ALA A 216 4.64 14.27 10.46
CA ALA A 216 4.32 13.27 11.47
C ALA A 216 3.86 11.94 10.85
N VAL A 217 3.00 11.99 9.82
CA VAL A 217 2.60 10.80 9.06
C VAL A 217 3.81 10.10 8.44
N ARG A 218 4.69 10.83 7.74
CA ARG A 218 5.87 10.23 7.09
C ARG A 218 6.78 9.55 8.09
N GLU A 219 7.05 10.20 9.23
CA GLU A 219 7.85 9.61 10.31
C GLU A 219 7.18 8.36 10.88
N PHE A 220 5.89 8.44 11.19
CA PHE A 220 5.15 7.34 11.79
C PHE A 220 5.09 6.11 10.87
N TYR A 221 4.81 6.30 9.58
CA TYR A 221 4.73 5.19 8.62
C TYR A 221 6.07 4.53 8.36
N ARG A 222 7.16 5.30 8.31
CA ARG A 222 8.52 4.75 8.25
C ARG A 222 8.78 3.81 9.42
N TRP A 223 8.43 4.22 10.63
CA TRP A 223 8.55 3.36 11.81
C TRP A 223 7.61 2.14 11.74
N PHE A 224 6.35 2.35 11.36
CA PHE A 224 5.34 1.28 11.32
C PHE A 224 5.71 0.18 10.33
N TRP A 225 6.26 0.52 9.17
CA TRP A 225 6.77 -0.44 8.19
C TRP A 225 7.88 -1.33 8.74
N LEU A 226 8.82 -0.76 9.51
CA LEU A 226 9.87 -1.54 10.16
C LEU A 226 9.28 -2.55 11.14
N LYS A 227 8.25 -2.15 11.91
CA LYS A 227 7.57 -3.06 12.85
C LYS A 227 6.83 -4.19 12.17
N ILE A 228 6.23 -3.93 11.02
CA ILE A 228 5.63 -4.98 10.20
C ILE A 228 6.70 -5.94 9.70
N ASP A 229 7.81 -5.44 9.15
CA ASP A 229 8.88 -6.31 8.65
C ASP A 229 9.52 -7.14 9.79
N GLU A 230 9.79 -6.54 10.94
CA GLU A 230 10.25 -7.24 12.16
C GLU A 230 9.31 -8.36 12.56
N LYS A 231 7.99 -8.09 12.59
CA LYS A 231 6.97 -9.07 12.96
C LYS A 231 6.83 -10.20 11.95
N MET A 232 6.92 -9.89 10.66
CA MET A 232 6.76 -10.85 9.57
C MET A 232 8.01 -11.66 9.26
N LYS A 233 9.19 -11.21 9.70
CA LYS A 233 10.47 -11.86 9.44
C LYS A 233 10.48 -13.38 9.64
N PRO A 234 9.98 -13.97 10.75
CA PRO A 234 9.98 -15.43 10.92
C PRO A 234 9.10 -16.15 9.89
N GLU A 235 7.92 -15.61 9.58
CA GLU A 235 6.98 -16.17 8.61
C GLU A 235 7.49 -16.03 7.17
N ARG A 236 8.30 -15.00 6.91
CA ARG A 236 8.93 -14.74 5.61
C ARG A 236 10.05 -15.69 5.25
N ILE A 237 10.68 -16.39 6.21
CA ILE A 237 11.83 -17.27 5.93
C ILE A 237 11.47 -18.34 4.90
N GLU A 238 10.35 -19.03 5.11
CA GLU A 238 9.89 -20.10 4.22
C GLU A 238 9.34 -19.52 2.92
N TYR A 239 8.53 -18.45 3.02
CA TYR A 239 7.96 -17.77 1.86
C TYR A 239 9.04 -17.26 0.91
N ASP A 240 10.06 -16.55 1.40
CA ASP A 240 11.15 -16.00 0.59
C ASP A 240 11.97 -17.15 -0.06
N ALA A 241 12.14 -18.28 0.62
CA ALA A 241 12.78 -19.46 0.05
C ALA A 241 11.95 -20.08 -1.09
N HIS A 242 10.62 -20.19 -0.90
CA HIS A 242 9.70 -20.67 -1.93
C HIS A 242 9.63 -19.71 -3.13
N VAL A 243 9.59 -18.40 -2.90
CA VAL A 243 9.66 -17.38 -3.97
C VAL A 243 10.96 -17.52 -4.75
N ALA A 244 12.11 -17.63 -4.08
CA ALA A 244 13.39 -17.77 -4.74
C ALA A 244 13.44 -19.03 -5.62
N GLU A 245 12.94 -20.16 -5.12
CA GLU A 245 12.85 -21.40 -5.90
C GLU A 245 11.92 -21.27 -7.10
N LEU A 246 10.73 -20.69 -6.90
CA LEU A 246 9.75 -20.49 -7.97
C LEU A 246 10.28 -19.58 -9.07
N MET A 247 11.03 -18.52 -8.71
CA MET A 247 11.66 -17.62 -9.68
C MET A 247 12.65 -18.37 -10.56
N VAL A 248 13.54 -19.19 -9.98
CA VAL A 248 14.50 -20.00 -10.75
C VAL A 248 13.78 -21.09 -11.55
N TYR A 249 12.71 -21.67 -11.03
CA TYR A 249 11.87 -22.59 -11.79
C TYR A 249 11.21 -21.90 -12.99
N GLY A 250 10.69 -20.68 -12.81
CA GLY A 250 10.16 -19.85 -13.89
C GLY A 250 11.18 -19.62 -15.00
N GLU A 251 12.45 -19.36 -14.65
CA GLU A 251 13.54 -19.27 -15.64
C GLU A 251 13.72 -20.59 -16.41
N GLU A 252 13.53 -21.75 -15.78
CA GLU A 252 13.59 -23.06 -16.44
C GLU A 252 12.42 -23.24 -17.42
N VAL A 253 11.20 -22.92 -16.98
CA VAL A 253 9.96 -23.11 -17.74
C VAL A 253 9.89 -22.15 -18.93
N PHE A 254 10.25 -20.88 -18.72
CA PHE A 254 10.15 -19.81 -19.72
C PHE A 254 11.49 -19.50 -20.39
N LEU A 255 12.44 -20.46 -20.36
CA LEU A 255 13.76 -20.32 -20.95
C LEU A 255 13.65 -19.98 -22.45
N THR A 256 14.10 -18.77 -22.77
CA THR A 256 14.03 -18.18 -24.11
C THR A 256 15.38 -17.53 -24.45
N PRO A 257 15.95 -17.77 -25.64
CA PRO A 257 17.16 -17.08 -26.09
C PRO A 257 16.96 -15.57 -26.16
N ASP A 258 18.00 -14.80 -25.84
CA ASP A 258 17.94 -13.34 -25.79
C ASP A 258 17.54 -12.71 -27.13
N TRP A 259 18.00 -13.29 -28.25
CA TRP A 259 17.66 -12.79 -29.58
C TRP A 259 16.17 -12.96 -29.93
N ILE A 260 15.42 -13.87 -29.29
CA ILE A 260 13.96 -13.96 -29.47
C ILE A 260 13.26 -12.77 -28.80
N ARG A 261 13.85 -12.17 -27.77
CA ARG A 261 13.26 -11.05 -27.01
C ARG A 261 13.44 -9.70 -27.71
N GLN A 262 14.27 -9.63 -28.75
CA GLN A 262 14.55 -8.40 -29.48
C GLN A 262 13.69 -8.32 -30.75
N PRO A 263 13.08 -7.17 -31.07
CA PRO A 263 12.38 -6.97 -32.34
C PRO A 263 13.30 -7.28 -33.54
N GLY A 264 12.91 -8.24 -34.38
CA GLY A 264 13.69 -8.66 -35.55
C GLY A 264 14.94 -9.49 -35.24
N GLY A 265 15.11 -9.98 -34.00
CA GLY A 265 16.28 -10.75 -33.62
C GLY A 265 16.40 -12.07 -34.39
N LYS A 266 17.60 -12.33 -34.90
CA LYS A 266 17.95 -13.53 -35.66
C LYS A 266 18.87 -14.43 -34.82
N PRO A 267 18.80 -15.76 -34.98
CA PRO A 267 19.74 -16.65 -34.33
C PRO A 267 21.17 -16.34 -34.78
N PRO A 268 22.16 -16.39 -33.87
CA PRO A 268 23.57 -16.26 -34.24
C PRO A 268 24.01 -17.28 -35.30
N LEU A 269 25.01 -16.95 -36.10
CA LEU A 269 25.58 -17.87 -37.09
C LEU A 269 26.13 -19.12 -36.37
N GLY A 270 25.73 -20.31 -36.83
CA GLY A 270 26.12 -21.58 -36.19
C GLY A 270 25.36 -21.91 -34.90
N TRP A 271 24.23 -21.25 -34.64
CA TRP A 271 23.41 -21.49 -33.45
C TRP A 271 22.95 -22.95 -33.33
N ASN A 272 23.28 -23.58 -32.21
CA ASN A 272 22.79 -24.90 -31.84
C ASN A 272 21.85 -24.79 -30.64
N GLY A 273 20.55 -24.66 -30.91
CA GLY A 273 19.53 -24.50 -29.89
C GLY A 273 19.50 -25.64 -28.87
N ALA A 274 19.76 -26.88 -29.29
CA ALA A 274 19.78 -28.04 -28.39
C ALA A 274 20.99 -28.01 -27.44
N ARG A 275 22.17 -27.60 -27.92
CA ARG A 275 23.37 -27.44 -27.09
C ARG A 275 23.24 -26.26 -26.13
N TRP A 276 22.74 -25.12 -26.62
CA TRP A 276 22.46 -23.95 -25.79
C TRP A 276 21.46 -24.29 -24.69
N ARG A 277 20.29 -24.87 -25.06
CA ARG A 277 19.23 -25.19 -24.10
C ARG A 277 19.72 -26.14 -23.01
N ARG A 278 20.48 -27.18 -23.37
CA ARG A 278 21.09 -28.10 -22.38
C ARG A 278 22.02 -27.40 -21.41
N ARG A 279 22.89 -26.52 -21.90
CA ARG A 279 23.82 -25.74 -21.06
C ARG A 279 23.08 -24.78 -20.14
N SER A 280 22.14 -24.01 -20.67
CA SER A 280 21.34 -23.05 -19.90
C SER A 280 20.50 -23.74 -18.83
N LEU A 281 19.82 -24.84 -19.19
CA LEU A 281 19.06 -25.65 -18.22
C LEU A 281 19.96 -26.24 -17.14
N ALA A 282 21.18 -26.71 -17.47
CA ALA A 282 22.11 -27.23 -16.47
C ALA A 282 22.51 -26.15 -15.45
N VAL A 283 22.80 -24.94 -15.92
CA VAL A 283 23.13 -23.79 -15.03
C VAL A 283 21.94 -23.41 -14.16
N ILE A 284 20.74 -23.28 -14.74
CA ILE A 284 19.50 -22.96 -13.99
C ILE A 284 19.21 -24.02 -12.94
N ARG A 285 19.29 -25.31 -13.29
CA ARG A 285 19.06 -26.42 -12.36
C ARG A 285 20.11 -26.48 -11.25
N GLN A 286 21.37 -26.16 -11.54
CA GLN A 286 22.42 -26.06 -10.53
C GLN A 286 22.11 -24.94 -9.52
N ARG A 287 21.69 -23.76 -10.00
CA ARG A 287 21.24 -22.66 -9.12
C ARG A 287 20.02 -23.06 -8.29
N ARG A 288 19.02 -23.68 -8.90
CA ARG A 288 17.83 -24.17 -8.19
C ARG A 288 18.18 -25.20 -7.13
N SER A 289 19.11 -26.13 -7.44
CA SER A 289 19.61 -27.11 -6.48
C SER A 289 20.32 -26.45 -5.30
N ALA A 290 21.08 -25.37 -5.54
CA ALA A 290 21.78 -24.62 -4.50
C ALA A 290 20.84 -23.84 -3.58
N LEU A 291 19.65 -23.45 -4.07
CA LEU A 291 18.60 -22.87 -3.22
C LEU A 291 18.08 -23.86 -2.18
N GLY A 292 18.34 -25.17 -2.35
CA GLY A 292 18.33 -26.16 -1.29
C GLY A 292 17.05 -26.10 -0.45
N HIS A 293 15.98 -26.68 -0.97
CA HIS A 293 14.70 -26.69 -0.30
C HIS A 293 14.82 -27.21 1.15
N ARG A 294 14.55 -26.32 2.11
CA ARG A 294 14.61 -26.58 3.55
C ARG A 294 13.29 -27.04 4.15
N SER A 295 12.18 -27.09 3.40
CA SER A 295 10.95 -27.54 4.05
C SER A 295 11.14 -29.00 4.42
N PHE A 296 11.13 -29.19 5.74
CA PHE A 296 11.37 -30.48 6.35
C PHE A 296 10.16 -31.32 5.96
N ARG A 297 10.36 -32.31 5.09
CA ARG A 297 9.43 -33.43 5.08
C ARG A 297 9.50 -34.01 6.48
N GLY A 298 8.47 -33.77 7.29
CA GLY A 298 8.45 -34.27 8.66
C GLY A 298 8.69 -35.77 8.61
N ILE A 299 9.78 -36.25 9.21
CA ILE A 299 10.00 -37.69 9.33
C ILE A 299 9.24 -38.10 10.58
N ALA A 300 8.08 -38.71 10.40
CA ALA A 300 7.36 -39.36 11.48
C ALA A 300 7.82 -40.81 11.54
N VAL A 301 8.15 -41.31 12.72
CA VAL A 301 8.44 -42.73 12.92
C VAL A 301 7.20 -43.36 13.49
N ASP A 302 6.63 -44.33 12.78
CA ASP A 302 5.44 -45.03 13.25
C ASP A 302 5.74 -45.95 14.46
N SER A 303 4.70 -46.54 15.03
CA SER A 303 4.83 -47.46 16.17
C SER A 303 5.63 -48.74 15.86
N GLN A 304 5.97 -49.01 14.60
CA GLN A 304 6.78 -50.13 14.14
C GLN A 304 8.23 -49.74 13.83
N GLY A 305 8.60 -48.46 14.01
CA GLY A 305 9.94 -47.96 13.74
C GLY A 305 10.20 -47.60 12.27
N ILE A 306 9.15 -47.51 11.44
CA ILE A 306 9.26 -47.12 10.04
C ILE A 306 9.18 -45.59 9.94
N ALA A 307 10.20 -44.99 9.33
CA ALA A 307 10.26 -43.57 9.05
C ALA A 307 9.38 -43.23 7.84
N GLU A 308 8.19 -42.69 8.08
CA GLU A 308 7.33 -42.10 7.07
C GLU A 308 7.75 -40.66 6.80
N VAL A 309 8.07 -40.39 5.53
CA VAL A 309 8.42 -39.05 5.07
C VAL A 309 7.13 -38.32 4.75
N GLY A 310 6.73 -37.37 5.59
CA GLY A 310 5.51 -36.60 5.42
C GLY A 310 5.46 -35.83 4.09
N ASP A 311 4.25 -35.69 3.56
CA ASP A 311 3.99 -34.91 2.36
C ASP A 311 4.04 -33.41 2.66
N HIS A 312 4.87 -32.69 1.91
CA HIS A 312 4.90 -31.23 1.93
C HIS A 312 4.37 -30.69 0.61
N LEU A 313 3.44 -29.73 0.65
CA LEU A 313 2.82 -29.17 -0.57
C LEU A 313 3.87 -28.63 -1.56
N TRP A 314 4.97 -28.12 -1.02
CA TRP A 314 6.17 -27.70 -1.73
C TRP A 314 7.21 -28.83 -1.84
N THR A 315 6.89 -29.97 -2.48
CA THR A 315 7.91 -31.02 -2.71
C THR A 315 8.94 -30.62 -3.78
N PRO A 316 10.14 -31.23 -3.82
CA PRO A 316 11.07 -31.06 -4.94
C PRO A 316 10.43 -31.37 -6.28
N ILE A 317 10.67 -30.54 -7.30
CA ILE A 317 10.15 -30.75 -8.66
C ILE A 317 10.85 -31.96 -9.29
N LEU A 318 10.15 -33.11 -9.33
CA LEU A 318 10.65 -34.36 -9.90
C LEU A 318 10.20 -34.61 -11.34
N LEU A 319 9.62 -33.60 -12.02
CA LEU A 319 9.14 -33.72 -13.41
C LEU A 319 10.27 -34.18 -14.34
N ARG A 320 10.32 -35.49 -14.60
CA ARG A 320 11.13 -36.11 -15.65
C ARG A 320 10.22 -36.34 -16.83
N VAL A 321 10.52 -35.70 -17.95
CA VAL A 321 9.93 -36.06 -19.25
C VAL A 321 10.46 -37.43 -19.60
N ARG A 322 9.57 -38.38 -19.87
CA ARG A 322 9.91 -39.59 -20.60
C ARG A 322 9.90 -39.30 -22.09
#